data_AF-A0A7S6MH07-F1
#
_entry.id   AF-A0A7S6MH07-F1
#
_cell.length_a   1.000
_cell.length_b   1.000
_cell.length_c   1.000
_cell.angle_alpha   90.00
_cell.angle_beta   90.00
_cell.angle_gamma   90.00
#
_symmetry.space_group_name_H-M   'P 1'
#
loop_
_entity.id
_entity.type
_entity.pdbx_description
1 polymer ?
#
loop_
_entity_poly.entity_id
_entity_poly.type
_entity_poly.pdbx_seq_one_letter_code
_entity_poly.pdbx_strand_id
1 'polypeptide(L)'
;MGQQLYKNNAFGSLSGGISDSSTVISLATGQGARFPSPTGGDYFLATLIGVDGNGAENAWEIVKVTARATDGLTVVRGQEGTTAVAWSAGARIEMRITAGTLSNIATSSNNAMAYVNSSATLAPKIHYFIDSTSGSFAVNMPSSPSLGDIVELSDALSSWAANPVTLNRNGSNFVDPFGNSQAENFILNVAGLTLSFIYTASGWRAI
;
A
#
# COMPACT_ATOMS: atom_id res chain seq x y z
N MET A 1 1.72 1.83 11.26
CA MET A 1 2.21 2.51 10.04
C MET A 1 1.29 3.68 9.78
N GLY A 2 1.83 4.89 9.54
CA GLY A 2 0.99 6.04 9.19
C GLY A 2 0.50 5.96 7.74
N GLN A 3 -0.68 6.50 7.48
CA GLN A 3 -1.32 6.49 6.16
C GLN A 3 -1.29 7.88 5.51
N GLN A 4 -1.38 7.91 4.18
CA GLN A 4 -1.61 9.16 3.46
C GLN A 4 -3.10 9.54 3.53
N LEU A 5 -3.39 10.74 4.01
CA LEU A 5 -4.74 11.30 4.15
C LEU A 5 -5.10 12.10 2.90
N TYR A 6 -6.39 12.08 2.56
CA TYR A 6 -6.94 12.76 1.39
C TYR A 6 -8.11 13.66 1.80
N LYS A 7 -8.26 14.79 1.11
CA LYS A 7 -9.40 15.69 1.29
C LYS A 7 -9.67 16.43 -0.01
N ASN A 8 -10.95 16.48 -0.38
CA ASN A 8 -11.38 17.14 -1.61
C ASN A 8 -11.15 18.65 -1.51
N ASN A 9 -10.66 19.24 -2.59
CA ASN A 9 -10.59 20.68 -2.79
C ASN A 9 -9.86 21.42 -1.64
N ALA A 10 -8.82 20.81 -1.06
CA ALA A 10 -8.02 21.46 -0.02
C ALA A 10 -7.03 22.44 -0.65
N PHE A 11 -7.21 23.73 -0.39
CA PHE A 11 -6.35 24.81 -0.86
C PHE A 11 -6.18 25.90 0.20
N GLY A 12 -5.06 26.60 0.14
CA GLY A 12 -4.90 27.85 0.84
C GLY A 12 -3.76 28.71 0.33
N SER A 13 -3.48 29.80 1.05
CA SER A 13 -2.39 30.72 0.77
C SER A 13 -1.52 30.94 2.00
N LEU A 14 -0.23 31.17 1.78
CA LEU A 14 0.73 31.48 2.83
C LEU A 14 0.41 32.85 3.45
N SER A 15 0.32 32.92 4.78
CA SER A 15 0.16 34.21 5.49
C SER A 15 1.46 35.01 5.59
N GLY A 16 2.61 34.33 5.50
CA GLY A 16 3.94 34.93 5.48
C GLY A 16 4.88 34.18 4.54
N GLY A 17 5.96 34.84 4.11
CA GLY A 17 6.98 34.19 3.30
C GLY A 17 7.73 33.12 4.09
N ILE A 18 8.22 32.09 3.39
CA ILE A 18 9.01 30.99 3.94
C ILE A 18 10.33 30.84 3.19
N SER A 19 11.35 30.38 3.88
CA SER A 19 12.64 29.98 3.29
C SER A 19 12.58 28.55 2.74
N ASP A 20 13.65 28.14 2.05
CA ASP A 20 13.87 26.76 1.61
C ASP A 20 14.02 25.77 2.79
N SER A 21 14.48 26.22 3.95
CA SER A 21 14.61 25.40 5.16
C SER A 21 13.43 25.48 6.13
N SER A 22 12.39 26.26 5.83
CA SER A 22 11.22 26.41 6.72
C SER A 22 10.45 25.10 6.84
N THR A 23 10.27 24.63 8.08
CA THR A 23 9.57 23.38 8.42
C THR A 23 8.13 23.59 8.88
N VAL A 24 7.70 24.85 9.01
CA VAL A 24 6.32 25.23 9.29
C VAL A 24 5.86 26.22 8.24
N ILE A 25 4.71 25.94 7.64
CA ILE A 25 4.02 26.82 6.70
C ILE A 25 2.80 27.39 7.41
N SER A 26 2.77 28.69 7.63
CA SER A 26 1.61 29.39 8.16
C SER A 26 0.67 29.78 7.02
N LEU A 27 -0.59 29.37 7.12
CA LEU A 27 -1.63 29.73 6.17
C LEU A 27 -2.37 31.00 6.60
N ALA A 28 -3.10 31.59 5.65
CA ALA A 28 -4.09 32.62 5.95
C ALA A 28 -5.13 32.11 6.95
N THR A 29 -5.64 33.03 7.79
CA THR A 29 -6.52 32.71 8.92
C THR A 29 -7.70 31.82 8.53
N GLY A 30 -7.87 30.72 9.26
CA GLY A 30 -8.95 29.74 9.10
C GLY A 30 -8.78 28.78 7.93
N GLN A 31 -7.76 28.95 7.08
CA GLN A 31 -7.58 28.09 5.91
C GLN A 31 -6.95 26.73 6.24
N GLY A 32 -6.27 26.59 7.38
CA GLY A 32 -5.79 25.30 7.87
C GLY A 32 -6.90 24.26 8.03
N ALA A 33 -8.10 24.70 8.43
CA ALA A 33 -9.28 23.84 8.56
C ALA A 33 -9.65 23.08 7.25
N ARG A 34 -9.22 23.60 6.08
CA ARG A 34 -9.45 22.98 4.76
C ARG A 34 -8.59 21.75 4.50
N PHE A 35 -7.50 21.56 5.25
CA PHE A 35 -6.61 20.41 5.11
C PHE A 35 -6.98 19.26 6.09
N PRO A 36 -6.41 18.05 5.95
CA PRO A 36 -6.47 17.00 6.95
C PRO A 36 -5.77 17.38 8.27
N SER A 37 -6.01 16.59 9.32
CA SER A 37 -5.34 16.71 10.62
C SER A 37 -4.59 15.41 10.93
N PRO A 38 -3.33 15.26 10.48
CA PRO A 38 -2.60 14.01 10.66
C PRO A 38 -2.35 13.68 12.15
N THR A 39 -2.48 12.40 12.49
CA THR A 39 -2.15 11.84 13.82
C THR A 39 -1.47 10.48 13.64
N GLY A 40 -0.81 9.94 14.67
CA GLY A 40 -0.31 8.55 14.61
C GLY A 40 0.70 8.25 13.48
N GLY A 41 1.40 9.26 12.97
CA GLY A 41 2.34 9.14 11.84
C GLY A 41 1.70 9.28 10.46
N ASP A 42 0.39 9.54 10.39
CA ASP A 42 -0.29 9.91 9.16
C ASP A 42 0.34 11.18 8.54
N TYR A 43 0.10 11.37 7.25
CA TYR A 43 0.56 12.55 6.54
C TYR A 43 -0.37 12.87 5.37
N PHE A 44 -0.22 14.04 4.76
CA PHE A 44 -0.76 14.29 3.44
C PHE A 44 0.28 15.02 2.57
N LEU A 45 0.12 14.93 1.26
CA LEU A 45 0.93 15.68 0.32
C LEU A 45 0.18 16.95 -0.12
N ALA A 46 0.93 18.04 -0.25
CA ALA A 46 0.44 19.29 -0.80
C ALA A 46 1.50 19.88 -1.75
N THR A 47 1.07 20.76 -2.65
CA THR A 47 1.93 21.41 -3.63
C THR A 47 1.91 22.90 -3.40
N LEU A 48 3.06 23.49 -3.10
CA LEU A 48 3.28 24.94 -3.15
C LEU A 48 3.37 25.35 -4.61
N ILE A 49 2.73 26.47 -4.95
CA ILE A 49 2.52 26.92 -6.32
C ILE A 49 2.92 28.39 -6.42
N GLY A 50 3.82 28.65 -7.37
CA GLY A 50 4.20 29.99 -7.81
C GLY A 50 3.44 30.37 -9.06
N VAL A 51 3.11 31.65 -9.17
CA VAL A 51 2.51 32.22 -10.36
C VAL A 51 3.39 33.33 -10.92
N ASP A 52 3.41 33.45 -12.24
CA ASP A 52 4.06 34.56 -12.93
C ASP A 52 3.22 35.86 -12.85
N GLY A 53 3.69 36.93 -13.49
CA GLY A 53 3.01 38.22 -13.50
C GLY A 53 1.63 38.21 -14.20
N ASN A 54 1.32 37.15 -14.95
CA ASN A 54 0.03 36.95 -15.61
C ASN A 54 -0.90 36.03 -14.80
N GLY A 55 -0.44 35.54 -13.64
CA GLY A 55 -1.19 34.60 -12.79
C GLY A 55 -1.11 33.14 -13.25
N ALA A 56 -0.26 32.81 -14.22
CA ALA A 56 -0.05 31.44 -14.67
C ALA A 56 0.97 30.73 -13.78
N GLU A 57 0.73 29.44 -13.49
CA GLU A 57 1.64 28.66 -12.64
C GLU A 57 3.00 28.46 -13.35
N ASN A 58 4.09 28.75 -12.65
CA ASN A 58 5.45 28.65 -13.19
C ASN A 58 6.46 27.95 -12.28
N ALA A 59 6.05 27.57 -11.06
CA ALA A 59 6.89 26.88 -10.10
C ALA A 59 6.04 25.98 -9.20
N TRP A 60 6.57 24.81 -8.85
CA TRP A 60 5.90 23.83 -7.98
C TRP A 60 6.88 23.17 -7.02
N GLU A 61 6.45 22.96 -5.79
CA GLU A 61 7.15 22.16 -4.81
C GLU A 61 6.16 21.24 -4.08
N ILE A 62 6.43 19.94 -4.04
CA ILE A 62 5.61 18.99 -3.30
C ILE A 62 6.17 18.90 -1.87
N VAL A 63 5.30 19.04 -0.87
CA VAL A 63 5.63 18.95 0.54
C VAL A 63 4.82 17.84 1.21
N LYS A 64 5.45 17.18 2.18
CA LYS A 64 4.78 16.18 3.04
C LYS A 64 4.42 16.84 4.35
N VAL A 65 3.13 16.96 4.62
CA VAL A 65 2.61 17.55 5.86
C VAL A 65 2.36 16.45 6.88
N THR A 66 3.03 16.53 8.03
CA THR A 66 2.98 15.51 9.09
C THR A 66 2.19 15.96 10.32
N ALA A 67 1.88 17.24 10.44
CA ALA A 67 1.00 17.76 11.48
C ALA A 67 0.33 19.07 11.04
N ARG A 68 -0.81 19.36 11.64
CA ARG A 68 -1.51 20.64 11.51
C ARG A 68 -1.89 21.16 12.88
N ALA A 69 -1.52 22.41 13.18
CA ALA A 69 -1.98 23.14 14.35
C ALA A 69 -2.62 24.44 13.88
N THR A 70 -3.96 24.55 14.01
CA THR A 70 -4.76 25.65 13.44
C THR A 70 -4.45 25.89 11.95
N ASP A 71 -3.76 26.99 11.63
CA ASP A 71 -3.34 27.39 10.29
C ASP A 71 -1.86 27.07 10.00
N GLY A 72 -1.13 26.48 10.96
CA GLY A 72 0.24 26.01 10.79
C GLY A 72 0.30 24.57 10.31
N LEU A 73 0.97 24.34 9.17
CA LEU A 73 1.29 23.02 8.65
C LEU A 73 2.76 22.70 8.93
N THR A 74 3.02 21.60 9.66
CA THR A 74 4.39 21.08 9.84
C THR A 74 4.74 20.19 8.66
N VAL A 75 5.85 20.49 7.99
CA VAL A 75 6.17 19.91 6.68
C VAL A 75 7.60 19.37 6.59
N VAL A 76 7.75 18.35 5.76
CA VAL A 76 9.02 17.97 5.10
C VAL A 76 8.97 18.50 3.67
N ARG A 77 9.97 19.29 3.29
CA ARG A 77 10.05 20.01 2.01
C ARG A 77 10.60 19.13 0.87
N GLY A 78 10.46 19.58 -0.38
CA GLY A 78 11.13 18.96 -1.55
C GLY A 78 10.87 17.46 -1.75
N GLN A 79 9.60 17.05 -1.81
CA GLN A 79 9.20 15.66 -2.03
C GLN A 79 9.13 15.32 -3.52
N GLU A 80 9.13 14.01 -3.83
CA GLU A 80 8.95 13.48 -5.19
C GLU A 80 9.90 14.10 -6.24
N GLY A 81 11.14 14.40 -5.83
CA GLY A 81 12.15 15.00 -6.70
C GLY A 81 12.02 16.52 -6.91
N THR A 82 11.07 17.18 -6.25
CA THR A 82 11.01 18.65 -6.21
C THR A 82 12.07 19.23 -5.28
N THR A 83 12.50 20.47 -5.55
CA THR A 83 13.51 21.16 -4.74
C THR A 83 12.84 22.17 -3.81
N ALA A 84 13.26 22.20 -2.54
CA ALA A 84 12.79 23.20 -1.59
C ALA A 84 13.31 24.59 -1.98
N VAL A 85 12.40 25.56 -2.07
CA VAL A 85 12.75 26.95 -2.40
C VAL A 85 12.07 27.93 -1.45
N ALA A 86 12.47 29.20 -1.51
CA ALA A 86 11.76 30.26 -0.82
C ALA A 86 10.43 30.56 -1.51
N TRP A 87 9.39 30.81 -0.72
CA TRP A 87 8.07 31.20 -1.22
C TRP A 87 7.62 32.50 -0.56
N SER A 88 7.10 33.42 -1.36
CA SER A 88 6.56 34.68 -0.86
C SER A 88 5.23 34.49 -0.13
N ALA A 89 4.87 35.44 0.74
CA ALA A 89 3.52 35.53 1.28
C ALA A 89 2.50 35.57 0.14
N GLY A 90 1.35 34.93 0.34
CA GLY A 90 0.32 34.79 -0.69
C GLY A 90 0.55 33.64 -1.68
N ALA A 91 1.71 32.98 -1.69
CA ALA A 91 1.91 31.77 -2.49
C ALA A 91 0.84 30.73 -2.15
N ARG A 92 0.36 30.01 -3.18
CA ARG A 92 -0.71 29.02 -3.05
C ARG A 92 -0.16 27.69 -2.57
N ILE A 93 -0.97 26.96 -1.82
CA ILE A 93 -0.72 25.57 -1.45
C ILE A 93 -1.99 24.74 -1.61
N GLU A 94 -1.89 23.60 -2.29
CA GLU A 94 -3.05 22.78 -2.65
C GLU A 94 -2.76 21.30 -2.49
N MET A 95 -3.75 20.52 -2.06
CA MET A 95 -3.65 19.06 -2.17
C MET A 95 -3.95 18.64 -3.61
N ARG A 96 -2.90 18.24 -4.32
CA ARG A 96 -3.00 17.69 -5.68
C ARG A 96 -2.74 16.18 -5.64
N ILE A 97 -3.30 15.48 -6.61
CA ILE A 97 -2.88 14.10 -6.89
C ILE A 97 -1.42 14.16 -7.35
N THR A 98 -0.57 13.31 -6.76
CA THR A 98 0.85 13.21 -7.13
C THR A 98 1.15 11.87 -7.79
N ALA A 99 2.25 11.81 -8.54
CA ALA A 99 2.70 10.56 -9.16
C ALA A 99 3.06 9.51 -8.10
N GLY A 100 3.70 9.92 -7.00
CA GLY A 100 3.98 9.04 -5.87
C GLY A 100 2.71 8.47 -5.25
N THR A 101 1.67 9.30 -5.10
CA THR A 101 0.35 8.85 -4.62
C THR A 101 -0.24 7.76 -5.51
N LEU A 102 -0.32 8.01 -6.83
CA LEU A 102 -0.89 7.05 -7.77
C LEU A 102 -0.03 5.78 -7.91
N SER A 103 1.29 5.89 -7.80
CA SER A 103 2.19 4.74 -7.84
C SER A 103 1.94 3.81 -6.65
N ASN A 104 1.82 4.37 -5.44
CA ASN A 104 1.51 3.61 -4.23
C ASN A 104 0.15 2.91 -4.33
N ILE A 105 -0.85 3.57 -4.93
CA ILE A 105 -2.16 2.97 -5.18
C ILE A 105 -2.01 1.82 -6.19
N ALA A 106 -1.37 2.05 -7.34
CA ALA A 106 -1.21 1.04 -8.38
C ALA A 106 -0.46 -0.22 -7.91
N THR A 107 0.51 -0.06 -7.01
CA THR A 107 1.19 -1.22 -6.39
C THR A 107 0.31 -1.95 -5.36
N SER A 108 -0.67 -1.26 -4.77
CA SER A 108 -1.58 -1.83 -3.77
C SER A 108 -2.78 -2.55 -4.39
N SER A 109 -3.11 -2.28 -5.67
CA SER A 109 -4.29 -2.83 -6.36
C SER A 109 -4.09 -4.22 -6.97
N ASN A 110 -2.89 -4.78 -6.95
CA ASN A 110 -2.67 -6.11 -7.51
C ASN A 110 -2.89 -7.14 -6.41
N ASN A 111 -4.08 -7.74 -6.35
CA ASN A 111 -4.14 -9.18 -6.11
C ASN A 111 -3.37 -9.80 -7.28
N ALA A 112 -2.05 -9.90 -7.15
CA ALA A 112 -1.22 -10.35 -8.25
C ALA A 112 -1.66 -11.77 -8.60
N MET A 113 -1.81 -12.06 -9.89
CA MET A 113 -1.98 -13.44 -10.34
C MET A 113 -0.59 -13.98 -10.72
N ALA A 114 -0.28 -15.20 -10.30
CA ALA A 114 0.99 -15.84 -10.59
C ALA A 114 0.77 -17.26 -11.12
N TYR A 115 1.54 -17.65 -12.13
CA TYR A 115 1.55 -19.02 -12.66
C TYR A 115 2.74 -19.79 -12.09
N VAL A 116 2.50 -20.98 -11.56
CA VAL A 116 3.52 -21.82 -10.91
C VAL A 116 3.46 -23.23 -11.47
N ASN A 117 4.58 -23.72 -11.99
CA ASN A 117 4.70 -25.08 -12.53
C ASN A 117 5.89 -25.86 -11.95
N SER A 118 6.45 -25.38 -10.85
CA SER A 118 7.58 -25.98 -10.13
C SER A 118 7.60 -25.48 -8.68
N SER A 119 8.49 -26.05 -7.86
CA SER A 119 8.59 -25.66 -6.45
C SER A 119 8.89 -24.18 -6.25
N ALA A 120 8.10 -23.54 -5.39
CA ALA A 120 8.20 -22.11 -5.08
C ALA A 120 7.74 -21.83 -3.64
N THR A 121 8.11 -20.66 -3.12
CA THR A 121 7.52 -20.12 -1.88
C THR A 121 6.46 -19.09 -2.27
N LEU A 122 5.24 -19.30 -1.79
CA LEU A 122 4.11 -18.44 -2.04
C LEU A 122 4.21 -17.15 -1.21
N ALA A 123 3.59 -16.08 -1.70
CA ALA A 123 3.42 -14.80 -1.02
C ALA A 123 1.93 -14.56 -0.74
N PRO A 124 1.60 -13.83 0.34
CA PRO A 124 0.20 -13.51 0.65
C PRO A 124 -0.37 -12.54 -0.40
N LYS A 125 -1.69 -12.50 -0.53
CA LYS A 125 -2.48 -11.62 -1.41
C LYS A 125 -2.24 -11.85 -2.89
N ILE A 126 -1.90 -13.10 -3.26
CA ILE A 126 -1.69 -13.54 -4.63
C ILE A 126 -2.64 -14.70 -4.92
N HIS A 127 -3.22 -14.70 -6.13
CA HIS A 127 -3.93 -15.85 -6.69
C HIS A 127 -2.97 -16.63 -7.58
N TYR A 128 -2.64 -17.85 -7.16
CA TYR A 128 -1.76 -18.76 -7.88
C TYR A 128 -2.54 -19.71 -8.77
N PHE A 129 -2.23 -19.72 -10.06
CA PHE A 129 -2.58 -20.80 -10.99
C PHE A 129 -1.45 -21.82 -10.98
N ILE A 130 -1.72 -23.00 -10.41
CA ILE A 130 -0.71 -24.05 -10.24
C ILE A 130 -0.93 -25.13 -11.30
N ASP A 131 0.09 -25.37 -12.11
CA ASP A 131 0.15 -26.42 -13.11
C ASP A 131 1.09 -27.54 -12.66
N SER A 132 0.55 -28.74 -12.46
CA SER A 132 1.31 -29.94 -12.08
C SER A 132 1.42 -30.97 -13.20
N THR A 133 1.14 -30.60 -14.46
CA THR A 133 1.21 -31.51 -15.61
C THR A 133 2.58 -32.18 -15.78
N SER A 134 3.66 -31.51 -15.38
CA SER A 134 5.03 -32.04 -15.45
C SER A 134 5.42 -32.98 -14.29
N GLY A 135 4.53 -33.18 -13.32
CA GLY A 135 4.75 -34.05 -12.16
C GLY A 135 4.40 -33.36 -10.85
N SER A 136 4.29 -34.17 -9.78
CA SER A 136 4.07 -33.66 -8.43
C SER A 136 5.25 -32.85 -7.92
N PHE A 137 4.95 -31.74 -7.24
CA PHE A 137 5.93 -30.91 -6.56
C PHE A 137 5.33 -30.30 -5.29
N ALA A 138 6.19 -29.62 -4.52
CA ALA A 138 5.76 -28.92 -3.32
C ALA A 138 5.97 -27.41 -3.47
N VAL A 139 5.03 -26.64 -2.91
CA VAL A 139 5.17 -25.19 -2.72
C VAL A 139 5.10 -24.89 -1.23
N ASN A 140 5.83 -23.88 -0.78
CA ASN A 140 5.83 -23.47 0.62
C ASN A 140 4.84 -22.33 0.83
N MET A 141 4.03 -22.40 1.89
CA MET A 141 3.21 -21.26 2.30
C MET A 141 4.08 -20.03 2.64
N PRO A 142 3.52 -18.81 2.72
CA PRO A 142 4.28 -17.64 3.15
C PRO A 142 4.89 -17.82 4.54
N SER A 143 6.16 -17.45 4.72
CA SER A 143 6.92 -17.64 5.97
C SER A 143 6.60 -16.64 7.08
N SER A 144 5.99 -15.50 6.75
CA SER A 144 5.70 -14.42 7.69
C SER A 144 4.36 -13.73 7.39
N PRO A 145 3.24 -14.45 7.45
CA PRO A 145 1.91 -13.87 7.19
C PRO A 145 1.43 -12.97 8.33
N SER A 146 0.63 -11.96 7.97
CA SER A 146 -0.12 -11.11 8.88
C SER A 146 -1.56 -11.58 9.02
N LEU A 147 -2.20 -11.29 10.16
CA LEU A 147 -3.60 -11.64 10.40
C LEU A 147 -4.49 -11.14 9.24
N GLY A 148 -5.27 -12.05 8.65
CA GLY A 148 -6.15 -11.76 7.52
C GLY A 148 -5.50 -11.83 6.15
N ASP A 149 -4.20 -12.15 6.05
CA ASP A 149 -3.59 -12.46 4.76
C ASP A 149 -4.26 -13.69 4.13
N ILE A 150 -4.52 -13.60 2.81
CA ILE A 150 -5.15 -14.67 2.03
C ILE A 150 -4.16 -15.19 0.98
N VAL A 151 -4.20 -16.48 0.70
CA VAL A 151 -3.56 -17.11 -0.48
C VAL A 151 -4.63 -17.89 -1.21
N GLU A 152 -4.79 -17.65 -2.51
CA GLU A 152 -5.75 -18.36 -3.36
C GLU A 152 -5.00 -19.24 -4.36
N LEU A 153 -5.49 -20.46 -4.58
CA LEU A 153 -4.82 -21.49 -5.36
C LEU A 153 -5.84 -22.14 -6.30
N SER A 154 -5.59 -22.11 -7.59
CA SER A 154 -6.40 -22.78 -8.60
C SER A 154 -5.60 -23.82 -9.37
N ASP A 155 -6.20 -24.99 -9.60
CA ASP A 155 -5.67 -25.98 -10.52
C ASP A 155 -5.78 -25.46 -11.96
N ALA A 156 -4.65 -25.05 -12.53
CA ALA A 156 -4.64 -24.33 -13.80
C ALA A 156 -5.11 -25.19 -14.98
N LEU A 157 -4.83 -26.49 -14.94
CA LEU A 157 -5.02 -27.43 -16.06
C LEU A 157 -5.69 -28.75 -15.63
N SER A 158 -6.43 -28.76 -14.52
CA SER A 158 -7.08 -29.97 -13.97
C SER A 158 -6.09 -31.11 -13.68
N SER A 159 -4.88 -30.75 -13.27
CA SER A 159 -3.69 -31.61 -13.16
C SER A 159 -3.50 -32.22 -11.77
N TRP A 160 -4.08 -31.63 -10.72
CA TRP A 160 -3.78 -31.99 -9.33
C TRP A 160 -4.20 -33.43 -8.97
N ALA A 161 -5.26 -33.96 -9.57
CA ALA A 161 -5.67 -35.34 -9.31
C ALA A 161 -4.66 -36.38 -9.83
N ALA A 162 -3.97 -36.07 -10.94
CA ALA A 162 -2.96 -36.95 -11.51
C ALA A 162 -1.59 -36.73 -10.86
N ASN A 163 -1.25 -35.48 -10.59
CA ASN A 163 0.03 -35.05 -10.04
C ASN A 163 -0.21 -34.14 -8.82
N PRO A 164 -0.49 -34.71 -7.63
CA PRO A 164 -0.80 -33.90 -6.46
C PRO A 164 0.30 -32.89 -6.11
N VAL A 165 -0.11 -31.67 -5.73
CA VAL A 165 0.79 -30.62 -5.25
C VAL A 165 0.74 -30.58 -3.74
N THR A 166 1.91 -30.57 -3.09
CA THR A 166 1.99 -30.45 -1.63
C THR A 166 2.17 -28.99 -1.23
N LEU A 167 1.26 -28.46 -0.40
CA LEU A 167 1.46 -27.20 0.30
C LEU A 167 2.21 -27.48 1.60
N ASN A 168 3.48 -27.11 1.64
CA ASN A 168 4.30 -27.20 2.83
C ASN A 168 3.99 -26.08 3.80
N ARG A 169 3.93 -26.43 5.08
CA ARG A 169 4.04 -25.45 6.18
C ARG A 169 5.39 -24.73 6.08
N ASN A 170 5.41 -23.44 6.42
CA ASN A 170 6.60 -22.62 6.36
C ASN A 170 6.45 -21.48 7.37
N GLY A 171 7.07 -21.61 8.55
CA GLY A 171 6.89 -20.67 9.66
C GLY A 171 5.56 -20.79 10.42
N SER A 172 4.46 -21.10 9.72
CA SER A 172 3.12 -21.31 10.31
C SER A 172 2.49 -22.64 9.88
N ASN A 173 1.75 -23.26 10.80
CA ASN A 173 1.03 -24.51 10.54
C ASN A 173 -0.32 -24.27 9.84
N PHE A 174 -0.89 -25.31 9.24
CA PHE A 174 -2.30 -25.33 8.90
C PHE A 174 -3.15 -25.53 10.17
N VAL A 175 -4.39 -25.06 10.14
CA VAL A 175 -5.35 -25.25 11.23
C VAL A 175 -6.69 -25.76 10.69
N ASP A 176 -7.40 -26.50 11.52
CA ASP A 176 -8.77 -26.91 11.25
C ASP A 176 -9.76 -25.73 11.40
N PRO A 177 -11.07 -25.91 11.10
CA PRO A 177 -12.08 -24.87 11.27
C PRO A 177 -12.18 -24.28 12.69
N PHE A 178 -11.72 -25.02 13.70
CA PHE A 178 -11.75 -24.62 15.11
C PHE A 178 -10.43 -23.99 15.57
N GLY A 179 -9.42 -23.90 14.70
CA GLY A 179 -8.12 -23.29 14.99
C GLY A 179 -7.08 -24.25 15.57
N ASN A 180 -7.34 -25.56 15.58
CA ASN A 180 -6.38 -26.55 16.07
C ASN A 180 -5.29 -26.79 15.02
N SER A 181 -4.03 -26.66 15.44
CA SER A 181 -2.86 -26.86 14.59
C SER A 181 -2.77 -28.28 14.04
N GLN A 182 -2.50 -28.40 12.74
CA GLN A 182 -2.28 -29.66 12.04
C GLN A 182 -0.78 -29.93 11.88
N ALA A 183 -0.37 -31.18 12.13
CA ALA A 183 1.03 -31.61 12.02
C ALA A 183 1.42 -32.04 10.59
N GLU A 184 0.45 -32.09 9.68
CA GLU A 184 0.63 -32.51 8.30
C GLU A 184 0.69 -31.33 7.34
N ASN A 185 1.29 -31.56 6.17
CA ASN A 185 1.19 -30.65 5.04
C ASN A 185 -0.16 -30.84 4.33
N PHE A 186 -0.62 -29.81 3.62
CA PHE A 186 -1.87 -29.90 2.88
C PHE A 186 -1.60 -30.45 1.48
N ILE A 187 -2.43 -31.38 1.00
CA ILE A 187 -2.27 -31.99 -0.32
C ILE A 187 -3.40 -31.49 -1.22
N LEU A 188 -3.02 -30.93 -2.37
CA LEU A 188 -3.92 -30.54 -3.44
C LEU A 188 -4.00 -31.67 -4.45
N ASN A 189 -5.09 -32.45 -4.42
CA ASN A 189 -5.27 -33.65 -5.24
C ASN A 189 -6.64 -33.75 -5.92
N VAL A 190 -7.39 -32.64 -5.98
CA VAL A 190 -8.71 -32.58 -6.62
C VAL A 190 -8.59 -31.78 -7.91
N ALA A 191 -8.99 -32.39 -9.03
CA ALA A 191 -8.90 -31.76 -10.34
C ALA A 191 -9.84 -30.55 -10.45
N GLY A 192 -9.33 -29.45 -10.99
CA GLY A 192 -10.10 -28.23 -11.28
C GLY A 192 -10.54 -27.45 -10.04
N LEU A 193 -10.01 -27.78 -8.87
CA LEU A 193 -10.35 -27.10 -7.62
C LEU A 193 -9.75 -25.69 -7.57
N THR A 194 -10.48 -24.75 -6.96
CA THR A 194 -9.93 -23.51 -6.43
C THR A 194 -10.13 -23.50 -4.92
N LEU A 195 -9.08 -23.18 -4.16
CA LEU A 195 -9.07 -23.17 -2.70
C LEU A 195 -8.42 -21.90 -2.19
N SER A 196 -9.02 -21.31 -1.15
CA SER A 196 -8.47 -20.13 -0.49
C SER A 196 -8.07 -20.45 0.94
N PHE A 197 -6.94 -19.92 1.38
CA PHE A 197 -6.46 -20.01 2.74
C PHE A 197 -6.37 -18.62 3.36
N ILE A 198 -6.86 -18.47 4.59
CA ILE A 198 -6.73 -17.25 5.38
C ILE A 198 -5.82 -17.51 6.60
N TYR A 199 -4.93 -16.58 6.91
CA TYR A 199 -4.12 -16.63 8.12
C TYR A 199 -4.87 -16.05 9.32
N THR A 200 -5.04 -16.83 10.39
CA THR A 200 -5.84 -16.47 11.58
C THR A 200 -5.02 -16.22 12.85
N ALA A 201 -3.73 -15.89 12.71
CA ALA A 201 -2.73 -15.84 13.79
C ALA A 201 -2.43 -17.19 14.48
N SER A 202 -3.38 -18.13 14.50
CA SER A 202 -3.17 -19.53 14.91
C SER A 202 -2.60 -20.42 13.80
N GLY A 203 -2.68 -19.99 12.54
CA GLY A 203 -2.19 -20.72 11.37
C GLY A 203 -2.99 -20.42 10.11
N TRP A 204 -2.75 -21.22 9.07
CA TRP A 204 -3.46 -21.15 7.78
C TRP A 204 -4.72 -22.01 7.81
N ARG A 205 -5.88 -21.41 7.56
CA ARG A 205 -7.16 -22.11 7.50
C ARG A 205 -7.73 -22.09 6.10
N ALA A 206 -8.11 -23.24 5.58
CA ALA A 206 -8.87 -23.35 4.34
C ALA A 206 -10.29 -22.76 4.53
N ILE A 207 -10.77 -21.98 3.56
CA ILE A 207 -12.10 -21.36 3.54
C ILE A 207 -12.80 -21.52 2.19
#